data_AF-A0A2H1VKU5-F1
#
_entry.id   AF-A0A2H1VKU5-F1
#
_cell.length_a   1.000
_cell.length_b   1.000
_cell.length_c   1.000
_cell.angle_alpha   90.00
_cell.angle_beta   90.00
_cell.angle_gamma   90.00
#
_symmetry.space_group_name_H-M   'P 1'
#
loop_
_entity.id
_entity.type
_entity.pdbx_description
1 polymer ?
#
loop_
_entity_poly.entity_id
_entity_poly.type
_entity_poly.pdbx_seq_one_letter_code
_entity_poly.pdbx_strand_id
1 'polypeptide(L)'
;EHPHKHFIDPRYPKLLRDFGWKKTRKNVLIIHGFNGTYSKSPMTFIRDAYLSRKDYNVFMVDWSVLTRFPCYLSALSNMKKTAQCTAQLYSAITQAGGLAKMTTCVGHSLGAHICGMISNHLTEKQYKI
;
A
#
# COMPACT_ATOMS: atom_id res chain seq x y z
N GLU A 1 12.34 -10.10 -15.73
CA GLU A 1 12.27 -8.65 -16.00
C GLU A 1 11.55 -7.98 -14.84
N HIS A 2 12.21 -7.09 -14.11
CA HIS A 2 11.55 -6.33 -13.05
C HIS A 2 10.62 -5.30 -13.71
N PRO A 3 9.30 -5.33 -13.46
CA PRO A 3 8.40 -4.34 -14.04
C PRO A 3 8.85 -2.94 -13.60
N HIS A 4 8.83 -1.98 -14.53
CA HIS A 4 9.21 -0.59 -14.29
C HIS A 4 8.60 -0.07 -12.99
N LYS A 5 9.46 0.28 -12.03
CA LYS A 5 9.05 0.85 -10.75
C LYS A 5 8.73 2.33 -10.95
N HIS A 6 7.53 2.73 -10.57
CA HIS A 6 7.13 4.13 -10.51
C HIS A 6 6.88 4.54 -9.06
N PHE A 7 7.41 5.70 -8.66
CA PHE A 7 7.01 6.35 -7.42
C PHE A 7 5.75 7.15 -7.69
N ILE A 8 4.74 6.97 -6.83
CA ILE A 8 3.43 7.59 -6.98
C ILE A 8 3.29 8.66 -5.90
N ASP A 9 2.87 9.85 -6.32
CA ASP A 9 2.37 10.86 -5.41
C ASP A 9 0.83 10.78 -5.35
N PRO A 10 0.24 10.43 -4.21
CA PRO A 10 -1.21 10.25 -4.08
C PRO A 10 -2.00 11.55 -4.31
N ARG A 11 -1.34 12.72 -4.32
CA ARG A 11 -1.98 14.02 -4.62
C ARG A 11 -2.34 14.16 -6.11
N TYR A 12 -1.79 13.32 -6.98
CA TYR A 12 -2.00 13.39 -8.43
C TYR A 12 -2.58 12.06 -8.96
N PRO A 13 -3.86 11.73 -8.65
CA PRO A 13 -4.47 10.43 -8.99
C PRO A 13 -4.51 10.15 -10.50
N LYS A 14 -4.50 11.19 -11.35
CA LYS A 14 -4.49 11.03 -12.81
C LYS A 14 -3.22 10.31 -13.31
N LEU A 15 -2.08 10.51 -12.63
CA LEU A 15 -0.80 9.90 -12.99
C LEU A 15 -0.80 8.37 -12.83
N LEU A 16 -1.75 7.81 -12.07
CA LEU A 16 -1.86 6.35 -11.93
C LEU A 16 -2.02 5.67 -13.30
N ARG A 17 -2.85 6.24 -14.19
CA ARG A 17 -3.09 5.69 -15.53
C ARG A 17 -1.85 5.79 -16.41
N ASP A 18 -1.10 6.89 -16.28
CA ASP A 18 0.15 7.12 -17.00
C ASP A 18 1.22 6.09 -16.60
N PHE A 19 1.19 5.64 -15.34
CA PHE A 19 2.03 4.55 -14.83
C PHE A 19 1.46 3.15 -15.06
N GLY A 20 0.45 3.01 -15.92
CA GLY A 20 -0.08 1.72 -16.34
C GLY A 20 -1.11 1.09 -15.39
N TRP A 21 -1.65 1.86 -14.43
CA TRP A 21 -2.78 1.42 -13.62
C TRP A 21 -4.02 1.18 -14.48
N LYS A 22 -4.69 0.04 -14.27
CA LYS A 22 -5.91 -0.32 -15.00
C LYS A 22 -7.08 -0.46 -14.06
N LYS A 23 -8.18 0.26 -14.35
CA LYS A 23 -9.44 0.20 -13.59
C LYS A 23 -10.05 -1.21 -13.53
N THR A 24 -9.81 -2.04 -14.54
CA THR A 24 -10.34 -3.41 -14.64
C THR A 24 -9.58 -4.42 -13.76
N ARG A 25 -8.41 -4.05 -13.24
CA ARG A 25 -7.58 -4.91 -12.38
C ARG A 25 -7.91 -4.69 -10.90
N LYS A 26 -7.69 -5.73 -10.10
CA LYS A 26 -7.76 -5.65 -8.64
C LYS A 26 -6.59 -4.81 -8.12
N ASN A 27 -6.74 -4.16 -6.98
CA ASN A 27 -5.66 -3.41 -6.34
C ASN A 27 -5.17 -4.18 -5.12
N VAL A 28 -3.85 -4.22 -4.92
CA VAL A 28 -3.27 -4.72 -3.67
C VAL A 28 -2.28 -3.70 -3.12
N LEU A 29 -2.49 -3.32 -1.86
CA LEU A 29 -1.55 -2.52 -1.08
C LEU A 29 -0.70 -3.48 -0.25
N ILE A 30 0.62 -3.47 -0.41
CA ILE A 30 1.54 -4.34 0.32
C ILE A 30 2.39 -3.46 1.25
N ILE A 31 2.33 -3.74 2.56
CA ILE A 31 2.97 -2.91 3.60
C ILE A 31 3.93 -3.77 4.43
N HIS A 32 5.19 -3.36 4.48
CA HIS A 32 6.20 -4.06 5.28
C HIS A 32 6.09 -3.78 6.78
N GLY A 33 6.80 -4.56 7.60
CA GLY A 33 6.85 -4.42 9.05
C GLY A 33 8.04 -3.60 9.55
N PHE A 34 8.30 -3.70 10.86
CA PHE A 34 9.45 -3.06 11.51
C PHE A 34 10.79 -3.49 10.90
N ASN A 35 11.70 -2.53 10.75
CA ASN A 35 13.04 -2.74 10.16
C ASN A 35 13.02 -3.39 8.76
N GLY A 36 11.88 -3.30 8.08
CA GLY A 36 11.64 -3.86 6.75
C GLY A 36 11.78 -2.80 5.64
N THR A 37 11.73 -3.27 4.40
CA THR A 37 11.65 -2.43 3.20
C THR A 37 10.79 -3.15 2.15
N TYR A 38 10.30 -2.44 1.15
CA TYR A 38 9.56 -3.06 0.03
C TYR A 38 10.39 -4.06 -0.81
N SER A 39 11.72 -3.96 -0.76
CA SER A 39 12.64 -4.71 -1.62
C SER A 39 13.31 -5.90 -0.92
N LYS A 40 12.95 -6.19 0.34
CA LYS A 40 13.48 -7.34 1.10
C LYS A 40 12.40 -8.38 1.35
N SER A 41 12.82 -9.63 1.57
CA SER A 41 11.92 -10.70 2.03
C SER A 41 11.21 -10.30 3.35
N PRO A 42 9.92 -10.63 3.53
CA PRO A 42 9.05 -11.41 2.63
C PRO A 42 8.31 -10.57 1.57
N MET A 43 8.56 -9.26 1.48
CA MET A 43 7.78 -8.35 0.62
C MET A 43 7.94 -8.65 -0.86
N THR A 44 9.14 -9.01 -1.30
CA THR A 44 9.41 -9.37 -2.69
C THR A 44 8.63 -10.61 -3.12
N PHE A 45 8.56 -11.64 -2.28
CA PHE A 45 7.78 -12.85 -2.57
C PHE A 45 6.30 -12.56 -2.74
N ILE A 46 5.72 -11.76 -1.84
CA ILE A 46 4.30 -11.37 -1.91
C ILE A 46 4.05 -10.54 -3.17
N ARG A 47 4.90 -9.54 -3.45
CA ARG A 47 4.81 -8.69 -4.65
C ARG A 47 4.84 -9.54 -5.92
N ASP A 48 5.81 -10.43 -6.04
CA ASP A 48 6.02 -11.23 -7.24
C ASP A 48 4.88 -12.23 -7.44
N ALA A 49 4.31 -12.78 -6.35
CA ALA A 49 3.13 -13.62 -6.40
C ALA A 49 1.88 -12.87 -6.91
N TYR A 50 1.69 -11.59 -6.58
CA TYR A 50 0.59 -10.80 -7.14
C TYR A 50 0.85 -10.38 -8.59
N LEU A 51 2.09 -10.00 -8.92
CA LEU A 51 2.46 -9.60 -10.28
C LEU A 51 2.33 -10.76 -11.27
N SER A 52 2.67 -11.99 -10.87
CA SER A 52 2.60 -13.18 -11.74
C SER A 52 1.18 -13.49 -12.22
N ARG A 53 0.15 -13.08 -11.46
CA ARG A 53 -1.26 -13.28 -11.81
C ARG A 53 -1.77 -12.35 -12.91
N LYS A 54 -1.08 -11.24 -13.19
CA LYS A 54 -1.38 -10.24 -14.24
C LYS A 54 -2.75 -9.54 -14.14
N ASP A 55 -3.58 -9.86 -13.15
CA ASP A 55 -4.88 -9.25 -12.85
C ASP A 55 -4.86 -8.20 -11.72
N TYR A 56 -3.67 -7.86 -11.21
CA TYR A 56 -3.48 -6.88 -10.13
C TYR A 56 -2.72 -5.62 -10.57
N ASN A 57 -3.13 -4.48 -10.00
CA ASN A 57 -2.30 -3.30 -9.78
C ASN A 57 -1.65 -3.47 -8.39
N VAL A 58 -0.31 -3.50 -8.34
CA VAL A 58 0.44 -3.77 -7.11
C VAL A 58 1.07 -2.48 -6.60
N PHE A 59 0.74 -2.11 -5.37
CA PHE A 59 1.27 -0.92 -4.70
C PHE A 59 2.09 -1.35 -3.49
N MET A 60 3.37 -0.96 -3.48
CA MET A 60 4.24 -1.17 -2.33
C MET A 60 4.29 0.09 -1.48
N VAL A 61 3.96 -0.01 -0.19
CA VAL A 61 4.08 1.09 0.76
C VAL A 61 5.40 0.94 1.50
N ASP A 62 6.37 1.78 1.14
CA ASP A 62 7.68 1.86 1.80
C ASP A 62 7.66 2.97 2.86
N TRP A 63 7.77 2.56 4.12
CA TRP A 63 7.86 3.41 5.30
C TRP A 63 9.10 3.06 6.13
N SER A 64 10.12 2.50 5.47
CA SER A 64 11.38 2.04 6.09
C SER A 64 12.12 3.14 6.85
N VAL A 65 12.03 4.39 6.38
CA VAL A 65 12.62 5.55 7.07
C VAL A 65 12.03 5.75 8.47
N LEU A 66 10.77 5.37 8.68
CA LEU A 66 10.05 5.55 9.94
C LEU A 66 10.12 4.33 10.88
N THR A 67 10.78 3.25 10.47
CA THR A 67 10.76 1.95 11.17
C THR A 67 12.14 1.34 11.38
N ARG A 68 13.20 2.15 11.34
CA ARG A 68 14.58 1.68 11.50
C ARG A 68 14.83 1.21 12.94
N PHE A 69 15.53 0.09 13.07
CA PHE A 69 16.10 -0.35 14.35
C PHE A 69 17.12 0.69 14.86
N PRO A 70 17.20 0.97 16.18
CA PRO A 70 16.52 0.32 17.31
C PRO A 70 15.18 0.95 17.74
N CYS A 71 14.64 1.92 17.01
CA CYS A 71 13.56 2.79 17.45
C CYS A 71 12.15 2.15 17.34
N TYR A 72 11.91 1.02 18.00
CA TYR A 72 10.64 0.29 17.91
C TYR A 72 9.43 1.09 18.43
N LEU A 73 9.57 1.77 19.58
CA LEU A 73 8.50 2.60 20.13
C LEU A 73 8.11 3.75 19.19
N SER A 74 9.10 4.39 18.57
CA SER A 74 8.85 5.41 17.54
C SER A 74 8.16 4.81 16.32
N ALA A 75 8.54 3.60 15.89
CA ALA A 75 7.86 2.90 14.81
C ALA A 75 6.38 2.64 15.12
N LEU A 76 6.04 2.28 16.36
CA LEU A 76 4.65 2.12 16.80
C LEU A 76 3.88 3.44 16.67
N SER A 77 4.44 4.56 17.16
CA SER A 77 3.81 5.89 17.02
C SER A 77 3.67 6.32 15.56
N ASN A 78 4.63 5.96 14.71
CA ASN A 78 4.63 6.30 13.28
C ASN A 78 3.62 5.50 12.46
N MET A 79 3.07 4.40 12.98
CA MET A 79 2.06 3.62 12.24
C MET A 79 0.82 4.46 11.92
N LYS A 80 0.38 5.34 12.83
CA LYS A 80 -0.77 6.22 12.61
C LYS A 80 -0.55 7.17 11.43
N LYS A 81 0.64 7.81 11.36
CA LYS A 81 1.01 8.69 10.24
C LYS A 81 1.10 7.91 8.93
N THR A 82 1.67 6.71 8.99
CA THR A 82 1.78 5.82 7.81
C THR A 82 0.41 5.38 7.31
N ALA A 83 -0.51 5.03 8.21
CA ALA A 83 -1.88 4.68 7.88
C ALA A 83 -2.62 5.87 7.24
N GLN A 84 -2.45 7.08 7.76
CA GLN A 84 -3.02 8.30 7.18
C GLN A 84 -2.51 8.56 5.76
N CYS A 85 -1.20 8.45 5.50
CA CYS A 85 -0.65 8.58 4.15
C CYS A 85 -1.14 7.46 3.23
N THR A 86 -1.25 6.23 3.75
CA THR A 86 -1.77 5.10 2.96
C THR A 86 -3.26 5.27 2.64
N ALA A 87 -4.04 5.90 3.52
CA ALA A 87 -5.43 6.27 3.26
C ALA A 87 -5.56 7.31 2.13
N GLN A 88 -4.60 8.23 2.01
CA GLN A 88 -4.55 9.16 0.87
C GLN A 88 -4.30 8.41 -0.45
N LEU A 89 -3.38 7.43 -0.46
CA LEU A 89 -3.17 6.57 -1.62
C LEU A 89 -4.43 5.75 -1.96
N TYR A 90 -5.08 5.18 -0.95
CA TYR A 90 -6.34 4.48 -1.14
C TYR A 90 -7.42 5.39 -1.75
N SER A 91 -7.56 6.62 -1.23
CA SER A 91 -8.48 7.63 -1.76
C SER A 91 -8.14 8.00 -3.20
N ALA A 92 -6.86 8.14 -3.55
CA ALA A 92 -6.42 8.41 -4.92
C ALA A 92 -6.83 7.28 -5.88
N ILE A 93 -6.70 6.02 -5.45
CA ILE A 93 -7.13 4.83 -6.22
C ILE A 93 -8.65 4.84 -6.42
N THR A 94 -9.43 5.13 -5.39
CA THR A 94 -10.90 5.17 -5.50
C THR A 94 -11.37 6.33 -6.38
N GLN A 95 -10.75 7.51 -6.26
CA GLN A 95 -11.01 8.67 -7.13
C GLN A 95 -10.67 8.38 -8.60
N ALA A 96 -9.62 7.59 -8.88
CA ALA A 96 -9.30 7.15 -10.24
C ALA A 96 -10.30 6.11 -10.82
N GLY A 97 -11.24 5.64 -10.00
CA GLY A 97 -12.30 4.70 -10.33
C GLY A 97 -12.08 3.28 -9.82
N GLY A 98 -11.08 3.05 -8.95
CA GLY A 98 -10.86 1.77 -8.28
C GLY A 98 -11.98 1.45 -7.30
N LEU A 99 -12.45 0.20 -7.29
CA LEU A 99 -13.52 -0.22 -6.39
C LEU A 99 -12.95 -0.71 -5.06
N ALA A 100 -13.57 -0.28 -3.96
CA ALA A 100 -13.23 -0.73 -2.61
C ALA A 100 -13.24 -2.27 -2.49
N LYS A 101 -14.29 -2.91 -3.00
CA LYS A 101 -14.45 -4.38 -3.04
C LYS A 101 -13.38 -5.13 -3.85
N MET A 102 -12.60 -4.43 -4.67
CA MET A 102 -11.51 -4.98 -5.47
C MET A 102 -10.14 -4.55 -4.95
N THR A 103 -10.08 -3.96 -3.75
CA THR A 103 -8.85 -3.44 -3.16
C THR A 103 -8.55 -4.17 -1.86
N THR A 104 -7.41 -4.85 -1.81
CA THR A 104 -6.97 -5.63 -0.64
C THR A 104 -5.72 -4.98 -0.03
N CYS A 105 -5.60 -5.01 1.30
CA CYS A 105 -4.38 -4.62 1.99
C CYS A 105 -3.71 -5.86 2.60
N VAL A 106 -2.44 -6.07 2.28
CA VAL A 106 -1.61 -7.16 2.79
C VAL A 106 -0.46 -6.54 3.58
N GLY A 107 -0.50 -6.72 4.89
CA GLY A 107 0.51 -6.18 5.79
C GLY A 107 1.25 -7.28 6.52
N HIS A 108 2.57 -7.16 6.64
CA HIS A 108 3.40 -8.05 7.48
C HIS A 108 3.76 -7.37 8.79
N SER A 109 3.56 -8.05 9.93
CA SER A 109 3.88 -7.52 11.28
C SER A 109 3.21 -6.15 11.51
N LEU A 110 3.95 -5.08 11.82
CA LEU A 110 3.40 -3.73 11.96
C LEU A 110 2.62 -3.24 10.72
N GLY A 111 2.97 -3.74 9.53
CA GLY A 111 2.21 -3.46 8.31
C GLY A 111 0.75 -3.95 8.38
N ALA A 112 0.48 -5.06 9.10
CA ALA A 112 -0.87 -5.58 9.27
C ALA A 112 -1.73 -4.64 10.12
N HIS A 113 -1.14 -4.09 11.19
CA HIS A 113 -1.79 -3.06 12.00
C HIS A 113 -2.08 -1.80 11.16
N ILE A 114 -1.14 -1.38 10.32
CA ILE A 114 -1.34 -0.25 9.41
C ILE A 114 -2.53 -0.52 8.48
N CYS A 115 -2.62 -1.70 7.87
CA CYS A 115 -3.79 -2.08 7.05
C CYS A 115 -5.11 -1.87 7.80
N GLY A 116 -5.20 -2.33 9.04
CA GLY A 116 -6.39 -2.15 9.88
C GLY A 116 -6.66 -0.69 10.28
N MET A 117 -5.63 0.16 10.33
CA MET A 117 -5.77 1.58 10.68
C MET A 117 -6.16 2.47 9.50
N ILE A 118 -5.97 2.04 8.25
CA ILE A 118 -6.27 2.86 7.05
C ILE A 118 -7.71 3.38 7.08
N SER A 119 -8.68 2.54 7.45
CA SER A 119 -10.10 2.90 7.47
C SER A 119 -10.43 4.03 8.44
N ASN A 120 -9.63 4.21 9.50
CA ASN A 120 -9.83 5.27 10.49
C ASN A 120 -9.52 6.66 9.94
N HIS A 121 -8.90 6.72 8.76
CA HIS A 121 -8.48 7.95 8.09
C HIS A 121 -9.25 8.20 6.79
N LEU A 122 -10.31 7.43 6.52
CA LEU A 122 -11.23 7.63 5.40
C LEU A 122 -12.50 8.33 5.88
N THR A 123 -13.04 9.24 5.07
CA THR A 123 -14.29 9.96 5.36
C THR A 123 -15.53 9.11 5.12
N GLU A 124 -15.45 8.16 4.20
CA GLU A 124 -16.53 7.25 3.81
C GLU A 124 -16.28 5.85 4.37
N LYS A 125 -17.29 5.24 5.00
CA LYS A 125 -17.21 3.86 5.46
C LYS A 125 -17.04 2.94 4.26
N GLN A 126 -15.93 2.22 4.24
CA GLN A 126 -15.70 1.17 3.25
C GLN A 126 -16.38 -0.13 3.69
N TYR A 127 -16.70 -0.99 2.72
CA TYR A 127 -17.05 -2.38 3.03
C TYR A 127 -15.91 -3.00 3.84
N LYS A 128 -16.25 -3.84 4.83
CA LYS A 128 -15.22 -4.57 5.61
C LYS A 128 -14.29 -5.27 4.62
N ILE A 129 -12.99 -4.94 4.71
CA ILE A 129 -11.91 -5.57 3.96
C ILE A 129 -11.78 -7.02 4.44
#